data_AF-A0A1Z4NIA2-F1
#
_entry.id   AF-A0A1Z4NIA2-F1
#
_cell.length_a   1.000
_cell.length_b   1.000
_cell.length_c   1.000
_cell.angle_alpha   90.00
_cell.angle_beta   90.00
_cell.angle_gamma   90.00
#
_symmetry.space_group_name_H-M   'P 1'
#
loop_
_entity.id
_entity.type
_entity.pdbx_description
1 polymer ?
#
loop_
_entity_poly.entity_id
_entity_poly.type
_entity_poly.pdbx_seq_one_letter_code
_entity_poly.pdbx_strand_id
1 'polypeptide(L)'
;MLVSLLIPLAIVYGGNFGGNFLLSTVVGKLFFNRNDAIALVYGTVMRNLSIALAIAMTAFGKEGSEIALIISMAYIIQVQAAAWYVRFTDRIFGKPVEAV
;
A
#
# COMPACT_ATOMS: atom_id res chain seq x y z
N MET A 1 16.61 16.84 -10.98
CA MET A 1 15.20 17.15 -10.64
C MET A 1 14.33 15.91 -10.75
N LEU A 2 14.18 15.27 -11.92
CA LEU A 2 13.32 14.08 -12.04
C LEU A 2 13.84 12.82 -11.30
N VAL A 3 15.15 12.56 -11.32
CA VAL A 3 15.77 11.41 -10.62
C VAL A 3 15.71 11.59 -9.09
N SER A 4 15.72 12.83 -8.62
CA SER A 4 15.59 13.16 -7.19
C SER A 4 14.20 12.79 -6.64
N LEU A 5 13.16 12.82 -7.48
CA LEU A 5 11.79 12.38 -7.16
C LEU A 5 11.66 10.84 -7.12
N LEU A 6 12.58 10.10 -7.76
CA LEU A 6 12.59 8.64 -7.71
C LEU A 6 13.03 8.10 -6.36
N ILE A 7 13.79 8.86 -5.57
CA ILE A 7 14.25 8.43 -4.24
C ILE A 7 13.07 8.36 -3.23
N PRO A 8 12.25 9.42 -3.05
CA PRO A 8 11.02 9.32 -2.26
C PRO A 8 10.10 8.21 -2.73
N LEU A 9 9.95 8.07 -4.06
CA LEU A 9 9.13 7.03 -4.65
C LEU A 9 9.68 5.64 -4.30
N ALA A 10 10.98 5.40 -4.45
CA ALA A 10 11.61 4.12 -4.14
C ALA A 10 11.55 3.78 -2.64
N ILE A 11 11.65 4.77 -1.75
CA ILE A 11 11.49 4.56 -0.30
C ILE A 11 10.05 4.19 0.04
N VAL A 12 9.07 4.91 -0.51
CA VAL A 12 7.64 4.63 -0.30
C VAL A 12 7.28 3.26 -0.86
N TYR A 13 7.76 2.92 -2.06
CA TYR A 13 7.37 1.71 -2.77
C TYR A 13 8.14 0.48 -2.30
N GLY A 14 9.47 0.59 -2.21
CA GLY A 14 10.35 -0.51 -1.83
C GLY A 14 10.31 -0.78 -0.33
N GLY A 15 10.48 0.27 0.49
CA GLY A 15 10.54 0.14 1.94
C GLY A 15 9.16 0.03 2.59
N ASN A 16 8.25 0.93 2.24
CA ASN A 16 6.95 1.01 2.90
C ASN A 16 5.92 0.07 2.27
N PHE A 17 5.78 0.04 0.94
CA PHE A 17 4.75 -0.76 0.30
C PHE A 17 5.11 -2.25 0.30
N GLY A 18 6.33 -2.60 -0.16
CA GLY A 18 6.83 -3.97 -0.13
C GLY A 18 7.04 -4.52 1.29
N GLY A 19 7.69 -3.74 2.16
CA GLY A 19 7.95 -4.13 3.54
C GLY A 19 6.66 -4.33 4.36
N ASN A 20 5.69 -3.43 4.24
CA ASN A 20 4.44 -3.53 5.00
C ASN A 20 3.54 -4.65 4.45
N PHE A 21 3.53 -4.89 3.13
CA PHE A 21 2.86 -6.08 2.57
C PHE A 21 3.47 -7.38 3.09
N LEU A 22 4.80 -7.50 3.07
CA LEU A 22 5.51 -8.70 3.54
C LEU A 22 5.30 -8.92 5.03
N LEU A 23 5.51 -7.88 5.85
CA LEU A 23 5.32 -7.96 7.30
C LEU A 23 3.86 -8.32 7.65
N SER A 24 2.88 -7.61 7.08
CA SER A 24 1.46 -7.91 7.35
C SER A 24 1.07 -9.30 6.86
N THR A 25 1.63 -9.79 5.74
CA THR A 25 1.39 -11.15 5.26
C THR A 25 2.00 -12.19 6.20
N VAL A 26 3.23 -11.97 6.68
CA VAL A 26 3.93 -12.89 7.60
C VAL A 26 3.20 -12.93 8.93
N VAL A 27 2.89 -11.77 9.53
CA VAL A 27 2.15 -11.68 10.79
C VAL A 27 0.75 -12.28 10.63
N GLY A 28 0.04 -11.95 9.54
CA GLY A 28 -1.26 -12.53 9.22
C GLY A 28 -1.23 -14.05 9.14
N LYS A 29 -0.22 -14.62 8.46
CA LYS A 29 -0.09 -16.07 8.30
C LYS A 29 0.32 -16.79 9.58
N LEU A 30 1.04 -16.13 10.48
CA LEU A 30 1.51 -16.73 11.73
C LEU A 30 0.46 -16.68 12.85
N PHE A 31 -0.36 -15.62 12.91
CA PHE A 31 -1.22 -15.37 14.06
C PHE A 31 -2.73 -15.40 13.78
N PHE A 32 -3.16 -15.43 12.51
CA PHE A 32 -4.57 -15.23 12.14
C PHE A 32 -5.10 -16.28 11.17
N ASN A 33 -6.43 -16.46 11.17
CA ASN A 33 -7.15 -17.22 10.15
C ASN A 33 -7.13 -16.48 8.81
N ARG A 34 -7.36 -17.17 7.68
CA ARG A 34 -7.29 -16.59 6.32
C ARG A 34 -8.01 -15.24 6.19
N ASN A 35 -9.26 -15.16 6.63
CA ASN A 35 -10.08 -13.95 6.48
C ASN A 35 -9.53 -12.78 7.32
N ASP A 36 -9.09 -13.08 8.55
CA ASP A 36 -8.54 -12.08 9.47
C ASP A 36 -7.14 -11.61 9.03
N ALA A 37 -6.34 -12.52 8.48
CA ALA A 37 -5.04 -12.22 7.91
C ALA A 37 -5.16 -11.30 6.68
N ILE A 38 -6.15 -11.57 5.82
CA ILE A 38 -6.46 -10.72 4.66
C ILE A 38 -6.94 -9.34 5.14
N ALA A 39 -7.83 -9.29 6.14
CA ALA A 39 -8.30 -8.03 6.72
C ALA A 39 -7.15 -7.21 7.33
N LEU A 40 -6.20 -7.84 8.01
CA LEU A 40 -5.00 -7.19 8.55
C LEU A 40 -4.15 -6.57 7.44
N VAL A 41 -3.91 -7.29 6.35
CA VAL A 41 -3.10 -6.79 5.22
C VAL A 41 -3.78 -5.59 4.56
N TYR A 42 -5.06 -5.70 4.22
CA TYR A 42 -5.76 -4.57 3.59
C TYR A 42 -5.92 -3.38 4.55
N GLY A 43 -6.19 -3.62 5.83
CA GLY A 43 -6.32 -2.55 6.83
C GLY A 43 -5.01 -1.80 7.10
N THR A 44 -3.85 -2.45 6.94
CA THR A 44 -2.54 -1.84 7.21
C THR A 44 -1.91 -1.20 5.98
N VAL A 45 -2.11 -1.78 4.79
CA VAL A 45 -1.48 -1.28 3.56
C VAL A 45 -2.35 -0.23 2.84
N MET A 46 -3.67 -0.28 2.99
CA MET A 46 -4.57 0.72 2.41
C MET A 46 -4.59 1.98 3.26
N ARG A 47 -3.66 2.89 2.98
CA ARG A 47 -3.62 4.24 3.58
C ARG A 47 -4.50 5.22 2.82
N ASN A 48 -5.04 6.21 3.55
CA ASN A 48 -5.84 7.28 2.95
C ASN A 48 -4.94 8.33 2.28
N LEU A 49 -4.57 8.09 1.03
CA LEU A 49 -3.76 9.02 0.24
C LEU A 49 -4.50 10.31 -0.12
N SER A 50 -5.84 10.32 -0.12
CA SER A 50 -6.63 11.53 -0.35
C SER A 50 -6.40 12.58 0.76
N ILE A 51 -6.32 12.14 2.02
CA ILE A 51 -5.97 13.02 3.14
C ILE A 51 -4.52 13.50 2.98
N ALA A 52 -3.59 12.61 2.62
CA ALA A 52 -2.20 12.98 2.41
C ALA A 52 -2.05 14.04 1.30
N LEU A 53 -2.79 13.90 0.20
CA LEU A 53 -2.82 14.86 -0.91
C LEU A 53 -3.38 16.21 -0.46
N ALA A 54 -4.48 16.21 0.30
CA ALA A 54 -5.07 17.43 0.84
C ALA A 54 -4.10 18.16 1.79
N ILE A 55 -3.41 17.43 2.67
CA ILE A 55 -2.39 17.99 3.56
C ILE A 55 -1.20 18.54 2.75
N ALA A 56 -0.73 17.80 1.73
CA ALA A 56 0.35 18.24 0.86
C ALA A 56 0.05 19.60 0.22
N MET A 57 -1.14 19.76 -0.35
CA MET A 57 -1.55 20.98 -1.03
C MET A 57 -1.82 22.16 -0.08
N THR A 58 -2.29 21.91 1.13
CA THR A 58 -2.72 22.97 2.06
C THR A 58 -1.63 23.39 3.05
N ALA A 59 -0.74 22.48 3.44
CA ALA A 59 0.26 22.75 4.49
C ALA A 59 1.65 23.12 3.94
N PHE A 60 2.00 22.71 2.72
CA PHE A 60 3.37 22.85 2.19
C PHE A 60 3.56 23.95 1.13
N GLY A 61 2.52 24.75 0.87
CA GLY A 61 2.62 25.93 0.00
C GLY A 61 3.17 25.63 -1.40
N LYS A 62 4.26 26.29 -1.81
CA LYS A 62 4.85 26.16 -3.16
C LYS A 62 5.39 24.75 -3.46
N GLU A 63 5.84 24.01 -2.45
CA GLU A 63 6.33 22.63 -2.63
C GLU A 63 5.20 21.60 -2.56
N GLY A 64 4.00 22.01 -2.15
CA GLY A 64 2.83 21.12 -2.05
C GLY A 64 2.43 20.48 -3.36
N SER A 65 2.66 21.14 -4.50
CA SER A 65 2.39 20.59 -5.83
C SER A 65 3.33 19.45 -6.22
N GLU A 66 4.62 19.55 -5.90
CA GLU A 66 5.58 18.46 -6.14
C GLU A 66 5.28 17.25 -5.25
N ILE A 67 4.96 17.49 -3.97
CA ILE A 67 4.55 16.43 -3.04
C ILE A 67 3.24 15.78 -3.51
N ALA A 68 2.26 16.57 -3.95
CA ALA A 68 1.00 16.09 -4.49
C ALA A 68 1.17 15.19 -5.71
N LEU A 69 2.11 15.51 -6.60
CA LEU A 69 2.45 14.66 -7.75
C LEU A 69 2.99 13.29 -7.31
N ILE A 70 3.87 13.26 -6.31
CA ILE A 70 4.39 11.99 -5.75
C ILE A 70 3.27 11.16 -5.14
N ILE A 71 2.38 11.78 -4.34
CA ILE A 71 1.25 11.11 -3.70
C ILE A 71 0.27 10.55 -4.74
N SER A 72 0.01 11.31 -5.81
CA SER A 72 -0.88 10.90 -6.89
C SER A 72 -0.33 9.69 -7.64
N MET A 73 0.98 9.66 -7.91
CA MET A 73 1.63 8.47 -8.47
C MET A 73 1.50 7.29 -7.52
N ALA A 74 1.82 7.48 -6.23
CA ALA A 74 1.69 6.45 -5.20
C ALA A 74 0.25 5.89 -5.10
N TYR A 75 -0.76 6.69 -5.41
CA TYR A 75 -2.16 6.25 -5.41
C TYR A 75 -2.47 5.28 -6.54
N ILE A 76 -2.06 5.58 -7.76
CA ILE A 76 -2.22 4.68 -8.91
C ILE A 76 -1.54 3.33 -8.60
N ILE A 77 -0.32 3.43 -8.12
CA ILE A 77 0.55 2.34 -7.70
C ILE A 77 -0.11 1.45 -6.64
N GLN A 78 -0.66 2.06 -5.58
CA GLN A 78 -1.24 1.36 -4.45
C GLN A 78 -2.46 0.54 -4.86
N VAL A 79 -3.35 1.14 -5.65
CA VAL A 79 -4.57 0.48 -6.14
C VAL A 79 -4.20 -0.72 -7.03
N GLN A 80 -3.21 -0.58 -7.92
CA GLN A 80 -2.76 -1.67 -8.77
C GLN A 80 -2.11 -2.80 -7.97
N ALA A 81 -1.24 -2.47 -7.02
CA ALA A 81 -0.58 -3.46 -6.18
C ALA A 81 -1.58 -4.22 -5.28
N ALA A 82 -2.61 -3.55 -4.77
CA ALA A 82 -3.72 -4.20 -4.06
C ALA A 82 -4.47 -5.18 -4.97
N ALA A 83 -4.78 -4.79 -6.22
CA ALA A 83 -5.44 -5.67 -7.19
C ALA A 83 -4.60 -6.91 -7.53
N TRP A 84 -3.28 -6.76 -7.66
CA TRP A 84 -2.38 -7.90 -7.80
C TRP A 84 -2.36 -8.76 -6.56
N TYR A 85 -2.34 -8.17 -5.36
CA TYR A 85 -2.36 -8.94 -4.13
C TYR A 85 -3.63 -9.77 -3.97
N VAL A 86 -4.82 -9.25 -4.35
CA VAL A 86 -6.07 -10.05 -4.41
C VAL A 86 -5.83 -11.32 -5.24
N ARG A 87 -5.22 -11.20 -6.43
CA ARG A 87 -4.95 -12.35 -7.31
C ARG A 87 -3.96 -13.35 -6.71
N PHE A 88 -2.99 -12.88 -5.91
CA PHE A 88 -2.01 -13.75 -5.25
C PHE A 88 -2.49 -14.29 -3.90
N THR A 89 -3.55 -13.73 -3.32
CA THR A 89 -4.08 -14.09 -1.99
C THR A 89 -4.37 -15.59 -1.91
N ASP A 90 -5.00 -16.17 -2.93
CA ASP A 90 -5.32 -17.61 -2.97
C ASP A 90 -4.07 -18.51 -3.03
N ARG A 91 -2.97 -17.99 -3.59
CA ARG A 91 -1.68 -18.69 -3.63
C ARG A 91 -0.92 -18.56 -2.30
N ILE A 92 -1.08 -17.44 -1.60
CA ILE A 92 -0.32 -17.12 -0.37
C ILE A 92 -0.98 -17.74 0.87
N PHE A 93 -2.31 -17.63 0.97
CA PHE A 93 -3.11 -18.09 2.11
C PHE A 93 -3.89 -19.38 1.84
N GLY A 94 -3.85 -19.90 0.62
CA GLY A 94 -4.61 -21.08 0.21
C GLY A 94 -6.02 -20.74 -0.27
N LYS A 95 -6.67 -21.75 -0.86
CA LYS A 95 -8.04 -21.62 -1.39
C LYS A 95 -9.01 -21.21 -0.28
N PRO A 96 -10.08 -20.44 -0.61
CA PRO A 96 -11.15 -20.20 0.34
C PRO A 96 -11.65 -21.54 0.87
N VAL A 97 -11.84 -21.64 2.20
CA VAL A 97 -12.64 -22.72 2.75
C VAL A 97 -14.05 -22.46 2.22
N GLU A 98 -14.50 -23.27 1.26
CA GLU A 98 -15.88 -23.21 0.77
C GLU A 98 -16.79 -23.33 1.98
N ALA A 99 -17.62 -22.31 2.21
CA ALA A 99 -18.68 -22.40 3.18
C ALA A 99 -19.67 -23.46 2.66
N VAL A 100 -19.65 -24.63 3.31
CA VAL A 100 -20.64 -25.70 3.11
C VAL A 100 -22.01 -25.23 3.56
#